data_AF-A0A962CGZ5-F1
#
_entry.id   AF-A0A962CGZ5-F1
#
_cell.length_a   1.000
_cell.length_b   1.000
_cell.length_c   1.000
_cell.angle_alpha   90.00
_cell.angle_beta   90.00
_cell.angle_gamma   90.00
#
_symmetry.space_group_name_H-M   'P 1'
#
loop_
_entity.id
_entity.type
_entity.pdbx_description
1 polymer ?
#
loop_
_entity_poly.entity_id
_entity_poly.type
_entity_poly.pdbx_seq_one_letter_code
_entity_poly.pdbx_strand_id
1 'polypeptide(L)'
;MPTALLSLFAIADYLIATIVLALPIARLPAPARGIGLALATLAVLVHGTLMFGLHRGGLDLHFFASLSLAAFGIAALTLIVNLVRPVAALGVLVFPVAALLLGLDVFYAPATVAQPMEWQIKLHVSFALLAYSLLSIAALLAILLALQERALRRHRIDSGLIRALPPLTMTESLLFRLIGVGFV
;
A
#
# COMPACT_ATOMS: atom_id res chain seq x y z
N MET A 1 -9.56 -18.22 15.37
CA MET A 1 -9.57 -19.20 14.26
C MET A 1 -10.05 -18.60 12.93
N PRO A 2 -11.24 -17.96 12.80
CA PRO A 2 -11.67 -17.40 11.50
C PRO A 2 -10.80 -16.22 11.03
N THR A 3 -10.28 -15.41 11.96
CA THR A 3 -9.42 -14.25 11.66
C THR A 3 -8.07 -14.61 11.06
N ALA A 4 -7.47 -15.72 11.51
CA ALA A 4 -6.19 -16.20 11.01
C ALA A 4 -6.28 -16.70 9.56
N LEU A 5 -7.41 -17.31 9.20
CA LEU A 5 -7.66 -17.76 7.84
C LEU A 5 -7.89 -16.56 6.91
N LEU A 6 -8.69 -15.59 7.32
CA LEU A 6 -8.90 -14.35 6.58
C LEU A 6 -7.60 -13.55 6.40
N SER A 7 -6.74 -13.49 7.43
CA SER A 7 -5.44 -12.80 7.31
C SER A 7 -4.51 -13.52 6.35
N LEU A 8 -4.46 -14.87 6.36
CA LEU A 8 -3.73 -15.65 5.36
C LEU A 8 -4.21 -15.37 3.94
N PHE A 9 -5.53 -15.28 3.72
CA PHE A 9 -6.09 -14.90 2.43
C PHE A 9 -5.64 -13.50 2.00
N ALA A 10 -5.76 -12.50 2.88
CA ALA A 10 -5.31 -11.14 2.56
C ALA A 10 -3.80 -11.07 2.25
N ILE A 11 -2.98 -11.78 3.02
CA ILE A 11 -1.53 -11.88 2.81
C ILE A 11 -1.24 -12.53 1.44
N ALA A 12 -1.88 -13.66 1.15
CA ALA A 12 -1.71 -14.35 -0.13
C ALA A 12 -2.13 -13.44 -1.29
N ASP A 13 -3.28 -12.77 -1.19
CA ASP A 13 -3.78 -11.88 -2.23
C ASP A 13 -2.85 -10.68 -2.47
N TYR A 14 -2.31 -10.05 -1.41
CA TYR A 14 -1.29 -8.99 -1.56
C TYR A 14 -0.03 -9.50 -2.27
N LEU A 15 0.47 -10.69 -1.91
CA LEU A 15 1.66 -11.26 -2.51
C LEU A 15 1.43 -11.68 -3.96
N ILE A 16 0.29 -12.29 -4.27
CA ILE A 16 -0.07 -12.66 -5.65
C ILE A 16 -0.27 -11.40 -6.49
N ALA A 17 -0.96 -10.37 -5.97
CA ALA A 17 -1.09 -9.09 -6.64
C ALA A 17 0.28 -8.46 -6.94
N THR A 18 1.21 -8.52 -5.98
CA THR A 18 2.61 -8.08 -6.15
C THR A 18 3.27 -8.80 -7.31
N ILE A 19 3.19 -10.14 -7.34
CA ILE A 19 3.80 -10.96 -8.39
C ILE A 19 3.17 -10.62 -9.75
N VAL A 20 1.84 -10.59 -9.85
CA VAL A 20 1.13 -10.27 -11.10
C VAL A 20 1.53 -8.90 -11.64
N LEU A 21 1.69 -7.89 -10.78
CA LEU A 21 2.13 -6.55 -11.18
C LEU A 21 3.63 -6.49 -11.51
N ALA A 22 4.45 -7.37 -10.95
CA ALA A 22 5.89 -7.44 -11.18
C ALA A 22 6.27 -8.22 -12.45
N LEU A 23 5.48 -9.22 -12.88
CA LEU A 23 5.78 -10.05 -14.05
C LEU A 23 6.03 -9.24 -15.34
N PRO A 24 5.18 -8.24 -15.71
CA PRO A 24 5.44 -7.39 -16.88
C PRO A 24 6.74 -6.57 -16.74
N ILE A 25 7.08 -6.16 -15.51
CA ILE A 25 8.30 -5.40 -15.21
C ILE A 25 9.54 -6.29 -15.44
N ALA A 26 9.45 -7.56 -15.07
CA ALA A 26 10.48 -8.58 -15.30
C ALA A 26 10.52 -9.10 -16.75
N ARG A 27 9.68 -8.58 -17.66
CA ARG A 27 9.54 -9.03 -19.05
C ARG A 27 9.08 -10.49 -19.17
N LEU A 28 8.33 -10.97 -18.19
CA LEU A 28 7.76 -12.32 -18.18
C LEU A 28 6.30 -12.31 -18.67
N PRO A 29 5.78 -13.44 -19.20
CA PRO A 29 4.36 -13.59 -19.46
C PRO A 29 3.55 -13.32 -18.20
N ALA A 30 2.56 -12.44 -18.30
CA ALA A 30 1.78 -11.99 -17.16
C ALA A 30 0.29 -12.14 -17.44
N PRO A 31 -0.52 -12.47 -16.42
CA PRO A 31 -1.97 -12.37 -16.53
C PRO A 31 -2.40 -10.90 -16.67
N ALA A 32 -3.67 -10.67 -17.00
CA ALA A 32 -4.21 -9.33 -17.16
C ALA A 32 -4.00 -8.50 -15.88
N ARG A 33 -3.52 -7.26 -16.03
CA ARG A 33 -3.29 -6.33 -14.90
C ARG A 33 -4.52 -6.19 -13.99
N GLY A 34 -5.73 -6.26 -14.57
CA GLY A 34 -6.98 -6.21 -13.82
C GLY A 34 -7.11 -7.29 -12.75
N ILE A 35 -6.52 -8.48 -12.97
CA ILE A 35 -6.50 -9.57 -11.98
C ILE A 35 -5.65 -9.17 -10.76
N GLY A 36 -4.47 -8.60 -10.99
CA GLY A 36 -3.63 -8.10 -9.89
C GLY A 36 -4.32 -6.99 -9.08
N LEU A 37 -5.07 -6.10 -9.75
CA LEU A 37 -5.85 -5.07 -9.07
C LEU A 37 -7.07 -5.63 -8.32
N ALA A 38 -7.75 -6.65 -8.87
CA ALA A 38 -8.86 -7.30 -8.21
C ALA A 38 -8.40 -8.01 -6.93
N LEU A 39 -7.28 -8.73 -6.99
CA LEU A 39 -6.66 -9.36 -5.82
C LEU A 39 -6.21 -8.31 -4.79
N ALA A 40 -5.56 -7.23 -5.21
CA ALA A 40 -5.21 -6.15 -4.31
C ALA A 40 -6.44 -5.49 -3.66
N THR A 41 -7.55 -5.36 -4.40
CA THR A 41 -8.81 -4.84 -3.87
C THR A 41 -9.37 -5.77 -2.81
N LEU A 42 -9.39 -7.08 -3.09
CA LEU A 42 -9.83 -8.09 -2.12
C LEU A 42 -8.96 -8.08 -0.86
N ALA A 43 -7.64 -8.04 -1.03
CA ALA A 43 -6.68 -7.96 0.08
C ALA A 43 -6.93 -6.73 0.97
N VAL A 44 -7.08 -5.54 0.37
CA VAL A 44 -7.36 -4.29 1.09
C VAL A 44 -8.68 -4.37 1.84
N LEU A 45 -9.74 -4.88 1.20
CA LEU A 45 -11.04 -5.04 1.85
C LEU A 45 -10.95 -5.98 3.06
N VAL A 46 -10.33 -7.15 2.89
CA VAL A 46 -10.16 -8.12 3.98
C VAL A 46 -9.30 -7.53 5.11
N HIS A 47 -8.17 -6.88 4.80
CA HIS A 47 -7.32 -6.19 5.77
C HIS A 47 -8.11 -5.14 6.56
N GLY A 48 -8.93 -4.34 5.89
CA GLY A 48 -9.83 -3.38 6.52
C GLY A 48 -10.88 -4.06 7.42
N THR A 49 -11.51 -5.15 6.96
CA THR A 49 -12.48 -5.89 7.81
C THR A 49 -11.84 -6.47 9.06
N LEU A 50 -10.60 -6.96 8.98
CA LEU A 50 -9.87 -7.48 10.13
C LEU A 50 -9.58 -6.37 11.15
N MET A 51 -9.20 -5.18 10.69
CA MET A 51 -8.91 -4.03 11.56
C MET A 51 -10.16 -3.45 12.21
N PHE A 52 -11.22 -3.18 11.43
CA PHE A 52 -12.39 -2.45 11.92
C PHE A 52 -13.54 -3.34 12.40
N GLY A 53 -13.67 -4.55 11.84
CA GLY A 53 -14.76 -5.46 12.13
C GLY A 53 -14.60 -6.21 13.46
N LEU A 54 -13.36 -6.53 13.85
CA LEU A 54 -13.11 -7.36 15.03
C LEU A 54 -13.38 -6.63 16.36
N HIS A 55 -13.23 -5.31 16.38
CA HIS A 55 -13.33 -4.50 17.58
C HIS A 55 -14.61 -3.64 17.63
N ARG A 56 -15.63 -3.91 16.80
CA ARG A 56 -16.85 -3.08 16.68
C ARG A 56 -16.52 -1.58 16.45
N GLY A 57 -15.49 -1.27 15.67
CA GLY A 57 -15.01 0.11 15.46
C GLY A 57 -14.11 0.68 16.57
N GLY A 58 -13.61 -0.15 17.48
CA GLY A 58 -12.45 0.16 18.32
C GLY A 58 -11.15 0.12 17.51
N LEU A 59 -10.26 1.09 17.71
CA LEU A 59 -8.89 1.02 17.19
C LEU A 59 -8.01 0.46 18.31
N ASP A 60 -7.45 -0.72 18.10
CA ASP A 60 -6.33 -1.17 18.92
C ASP A 60 -5.05 -0.57 18.32
N LEU A 61 -4.36 0.26 19.10
CA LEU A 61 -3.19 1.02 18.67
C LEU A 61 -1.91 0.51 19.34
N HIS A 62 -1.86 -0.77 19.69
CA HIS A 62 -0.56 -1.38 19.99
C HIS A 62 0.39 -1.24 18.77
N PHE A 63 1.68 -1.44 19.02
CA PHE A 63 2.73 -1.14 18.04
C PHE A 63 2.52 -1.84 16.68
N PHE A 64 2.25 -3.15 16.69
CA PHE A 64 2.05 -3.93 15.46
C PHE A 64 0.73 -3.58 14.74
N ALA A 65 -0.38 -3.38 15.47
CA ALA A 65 -1.64 -2.94 14.86
C ALA A 65 -1.50 -1.55 14.24
N SER A 66 -0.76 -0.63 14.87
CA SER A 66 -0.49 0.70 14.32
C SER A 66 0.31 0.63 13.01
N LEU A 67 1.33 -0.24 12.95
CA LEU A 67 2.08 -0.52 11.72
C LEU A 67 1.20 -1.14 10.63
N SER A 68 0.38 -2.13 10.99
CA SER A 68 -0.57 -2.80 10.09
C SER A 68 -1.61 -1.82 9.54
N LEU A 69 -2.13 -0.92 10.39
CA LEU A 69 -3.09 0.11 10.02
C LEU A 69 -2.45 1.15 9.09
N ALA A 70 -1.22 1.59 9.37
CA ALA A 70 -0.48 2.46 8.46
C ALA A 70 -0.26 1.79 7.10
N ALA A 71 0.12 0.51 7.09
CA ALA A 71 0.32 -0.26 5.88
C ALA A 71 -0.97 -0.43 5.08
N PHE A 72 -2.11 -0.65 5.76
CA PHE A 72 -3.44 -0.66 5.15
C PHE A 72 -3.75 0.68 4.45
N GLY A 73 -3.52 1.81 5.13
CA GLY A 73 -3.73 3.14 4.54
C GLY A 73 -2.89 3.38 3.29
N ILE A 74 -1.60 3.03 3.34
CA ILE A 74 -0.68 3.14 2.20
C ILE A 74 -1.09 2.20 1.06
N ALA A 75 -1.50 0.96 1.37
CA ALA A 75 -1.95 -0.01 0.37
C ALA A 75 -3.26 0.43 -0.31
N ALA A 76 -4.23 0.91 0.46
CA ALA A 76 -5.50 1.42 -0.06
C ALA A 76 -5.29 2.64 -0.96
N LEU A 77 -4.50 3.61 -0.54
CA LEU A 77 -4.15 4.75 -1.39
C LEU A 77 -3.35 4.32 -2.62
N THR A 78 -2.44 3.35 -2.50
CA THR A 78 -1.69 2.80 -3.64
C THR A 78 -2.60 2.14 -4.67
N LEU A 79 -3.63 1.43 -4.21
CA LEU A 79 -4.67 0.86 -5.06
C LEU A 79 -5.46 1.96 -5.79
N ILE A 80 -5.91 2.99 -5.07
CA ILE A 80 -6.62 4.14 -5.64
C ILE A 80 -5.75 4.83 -6.71
N VAL A 81 -4.49 5.10 -6.39
CA VAL A 81 -3.53 5.67 -7.34
C VAL A 81 -3.42 4.78 -8.57
N ASN A 82 -3.26 3.47 -8.40
CA ASN A 82 -3.15 2.51 -9.51
C ASN A 82 -4.42 2.41 -10.38
N LEU A 83 -5.61 2.66 -9.82
CA LEU A 83 -6.86 2.70 -10.56
C LEU A 83 -6.95 3.97 -11.42
N VAL A 84 -6.48 5.11 -10.92
CA VAL A 84 -6.52 6.40 -11.65
C VAL A 84 -5.37 6.53 -12.64
N ARG A 85 -4.15 6.15 -12.25
CA ARG A 85 -2.94 6.18 -13.06
C ARG A 85 -2.15 4.88 -12.85
N PRO A 86 -1.88 4.09 -13.90
CA PRO A 86 -1.28 2.77 -13.74
C PRO A 86 0.20 2.83 -13.37
N VAL A 87 0.52 3.05 -12.09
CA VAL A 87 1.87 3.02 -11.54
C VAL A 87 2.12 1.67 -10.87
N ALA A 88 2.36 0.63 -11.69
CA ALA A 88 2.53 -0.74 -11.21
C ALA A 88 3.67 -0.88 -10.17
N ALA A 89 4.74 -0.09 -10.32
CA ALA A 89 5.88 -0.08 -9.40
C ALA A 89 5.49 0.26 -7.95
N LEU A 90 4.48 1.09 -7.72
CA LEU A 90 3.99 1.37 -6.36
C LEU A 90 3.42 0.10 -5.72
N GLY A 91 2.55 -0.61 -6.43
CA GLY A 91 1.95 -1.86 -5.93
C GLY A 91 3.00 -2.91 -5.64
N VAL A 92 4.01 -3.04 -6.50
CA VAL A 92 5.12 -4.00 -6.33
C VAL A 92 5.95 -3.72 -5.07
N LEU A 93 6.08 -2.45 -4.66
CA LEU A 93 6.85 -2.08 -3.46
C LEU A 93 5.99 -2.07 -2.19
N VAL A 94 4.73 -1.65 -2.29
CA VAL A 94 3.84 -1.41 -1.14
C VAL A 94 3.16 -2.69 -0.66
N PHE A 95 2.56 -3.48 -1.56
CA PHE A 95 1.78 -4.66 -1.18
C PHE A 95 2.57 -5.74 -0.40
N PRO A 96 3.85 -6.05 -0.70
CA PRO A 96 4.58 -7.02 0.13
C PRO A 96 4.85 -6.50 1.54
N VAL A 97 5.06 -5.18 1.70
CA VAL A 97 5.22 -4.56 3.02
C VAL A 97 3.90 -4.62 3.79
N ALA A 98 2.76 -4.37 3.13
CA ALA A 98 1.44 -4.51 3.76
C ALA A 98 1.17 -5.95 4.20
N ALA A 99 1.49 -6.94 3.37
CA ALA A 99 1.40 -8.36 3.71
C ALA A 99 2.26 -8.71 4.93
N LEU A 100 3.52 -8.24 4.96
CA LEU A 100 4.44 -8.47 6.08
C LEU A 100 3.90 -7.87 7.37
N LEU A 101 3.48 -6.61 7.36
CA LEU A 101 3.02 -5.91 8.57
C LEU A 101 1.70 -6.47 9.10
N LEU A 102 0.78 -6.89 8.22
CA LEU A 102 -0.41 -7.64 8.61
C LEU A 102 -0.05 -9.01 9.22
N GLY A 103 0.94 -9.71 8.65
CA GLY A 103 1.42 -10.98 9.18
C GLY A 103 2.06 -10.84 10.57
N LEU A 104 2.89 -9.80 10.77
CA LEU A 104 3.48 -9.52 12.08
C LEU A 104 2.40 -9.20 13.12
N ASP A 105 1.39 -8.42 12.75
CA ASP A 105 0.28 -8.08 13.62
C ASP A 105 -0.52 -9.32 14.05
N VAL A 106 -0.87 -10.20 13.12
CA VAL A 106 -1.73 -11.35 13.43
C VAL A 106 -0.98 -12.52 14.08
N PHE A 107 0.27 -12.79 13.67
CA PHE A 107 0.99 -14.00 14.07
C PHE A 107 2.08 -13.78 15.11
N TYR A 108 2.58 -12.56 15.25
CA TYR A 108 3.69 -12.25 16.17
C TYR A 108 3.28 -11.32 17.32
N ALA A 109 2.29 -10.44 17.11
CA ALA A 109 1.92 -9.48 18.14
C ALA A 109 1.33 -10.19 19.39
N PRO A 110 1.70 -9.74 20.59
CA PRO A 110 1.03 -10.17 21.81
C PRO A 110 -0.45 -9.77 21.77
N ALA A 111 -1.32 -10.62 22.31
CA ALA A 111 -2.72 -10.27 22.47
C ALA A 111 -2.86 -9.06 23.39
N THR A 112 -3.42 -7.96 22.86
CA THR A 112 -3.74 -6.76 23.61
C THR A 112 -5.26 -6.57 23.69
N VAL A 113 -5.67 -5.76 24.67
CA VAL A 113 -7.07 -5.35 24.80
C VAL A 113 -7.16 -3.90 24.35
N ALA A 114 -7.98 -3.66 23.33
CA ALA A 114 -8.28 -2.31 22.86
C ALA A 114 -8.77 -1.44 24.02
N GLN A 115 -8.08 -0.33 24.25
CA GLN A 115 -8.45 0.62 25.29
C GLN A 115 -9.61 1.50 24.80
N PRO A 116 -10.55 1.87 25.68
CA PRO A 116 -11.59 2.82 25.32
C PRO A 116 -10.95 4.15 24.92
N MET A 117 -11.31 4.63 23.73
CA MET A 117 -10.75 5.84 23.15
C MET A 117 -11.88 6.81 22.82
N GLU A 118 -11.71 8.08 23.22
CA GLU A 118 -12.63 9.13 22.82
C GLU A 118 -12.59 9.37 21.30
N TRP A 119 -13.71 9.81 20.74
CA TRP A 119 -13.88 9.97 19.29
C TRP A 119 -12.94 11.02 18.69
N GLN A 120 -12.56 12.04 19.48
CA GLN A 120 -11.61 13.08 19.08
C GLN A 120 -10.23 12.49 18.79
N ILE A 121 -9.75 11.58 19.64
CA ILE A 121 -8.47 10.90 19.44
C ILE A 121 -8.56 9.93 18.26
N LYS A 122 -9.68 9.20 18.12
CA LYS A 122 -9.91 8.34 16.95
C LYS A 122 -9.83 9.13 15.64
N LEU A 123 -10.47 10.30 15.58
CA LEU A 123 -10.39 11.18 14.42
C LEU A 123 -8.97 11.70 14.19
N HIS A 124 -8.31 12.21 15.23
CA HIS A 124 -6.94 12.71 15.13
C HIS A 124 -5.99 11.65 14.56
N VAL A 125 -6.02 10.43 15.11
CA VAL A 125 -5.21 9.30 14.63
C VAL A 125 -5.57 8.94 13.19
N SER A 126 -6.86 8.92 12.84
CA SER A 126 -7.30 8.60 11.48
C SER A 126 -6.76 9.61 10.45
N PHE A 127 -6.86 10.92 10.74
CA PHE A 127 -6.31 11.96 9.88
C PHE A 127 -4.78 11.94 9.83
N ALA A 128 -4.10 11.74 10.97
CA ALA A 128 -2.65 11.60 11.02
C ALA A 128 -2.16 10.43 10.17
N LEU A 129 -2.88 9.31 10.20
CA LEU A 129 -2.55 8.12 9.43
C LEU A 129 -2.81 8.29 7.93
N LEU A 130 -3.90 8.97 7.56
CA LEU A 130 -4.18 9.34 6.17
C LEU A 130 -3.07 10.26 5.62
N ALA A 131 -2.69 11.29 6.38
CA ALA A 131 -1.60 12.18 6.02
C ALA A 131 -0.27 11.42 5.88
N TYR A 132 0.06 10.54 6.82
CA TYR A 132 1.25 9.70 6.77
C TYR A 132 1.26 8.78 5.54
N SER A 133 0.10 8.18 5.22
CA SER A 133 -0.03 7.30 4.07
C SER A 133 0.18 8.06 2.75
N LEU A 134 -0.38 9.26 2.65
CA LEU A 134 -0.23 10.12 1.49
C LEU A 134 1.22 10.59 1.32
N LEU A 135 1.87 11.01 2.41
CA LEU A 135 3.26 11.42 2.43
C LEU A 135 4.19 10.25 2.06
N SER A 136 3.91 9.04 2.53
CA SER A 136 4.68 7.83 2.20
C SER A 136 4.63 7.53 0.71
N ILE A 137 3.47 7.67 0.08
CA ILE A 137 3.33 7.47 -1.38
C ILE A 137 4.02 8.59 -2.14
N ALA A 138 3.89 9.84 -1.70
CA ALA A 138 4.61 10.97 -2.30
C ALA A 138 6.13 10.77 -2.22
N ALA A 139 6.65 10.35 -1.06
CA ALA A 139 8.06 10.02 -0.89
C ALA A 139 8.49 8.87 -1.81
N LEU A 140 7.69 7.82 -1.93
CA LEU A 140 7.98 6.69 -2.81
C LEU A 140 7.99 7.14 -4.28
N LEU A 141 7.05 7.96 -4.71
CA LEU A 141 7.03 8.55 -6.05
C LEU A 141 8.23 9.44 -6.31
N ALA A 142 8.64 10.26 -5.33
CA ALA A 142 9.83 11.10 -5.43
C ALA A 142 11.11 10.26 -5.60
N ILE A 143 11.23 9.15 -4.85
CA ILE A 143 12.34 8.20 -5.00
C ILE A 143 12.31 7.57 -6.40
N LEU A 144 11.14 7.10 -6.86
CA LEU A 144 10.99 6.51 -8.19
C LEU A 144 11.35 7.52 -9.29
N LEU A 145 10.92 8.77 -9.17
CA LEU A 145 11.26 9.86 -10.08
C LEU A 145 12.77 10.13 -10.11
N ALA A 146 13.39 10.23 -8.94
CA ALA A 146 14.84 10.42 -8.83
C ALA A 146 15.63 9.26 -9.48
N LEU A 147 15.15 8.03 -9.34
CA LEU A 147 15.72 6.86 -9.99
C LEU A 147 15.56 6.91 -11.52
N GLN A 148 14.38 7.30 -12.03
CA GLN A 148 14.13 7.49 -13.46
C GLN A 148 15.06 8.56 -14.05
N GLU A 149 15.13 9.72 -13.41
CA GLU A 149 15.92 10.86 -13.87
C GLU A 149 17.43 10.52 -13.89
N ARG A 150 17.92 9.83 -12.85
CA ARG A 150 19.31 9.36 -12.80
C ARG A 150 19.61 8.35 -13.91
N ALA A 151 18.66 7.48 -14.25
CA ALA A 151 18.85 6.50 -15.30
C ALA A 151 18.86 7.11 -16.70
N LEU A 152 18.00 8.10 -16.96
CA LEU A 152 17.98 8.87 -18.21
C LEU A 152 19.31 9.61 -18.43
N ARG A 153 19.82 10.30 -17.40
CA ARG A 153 21.14 10.93 -17.45
C ARG A 153 22.27 9.95 -17.78
N ARG A 154 22.18 8.72 -17.29
CA ARG A 154 23.20 7.68 -17.49
C ARG A 154 22.96 6.80 -18.72
N HIS A 155 21.96 7.10 -19.55
CA HIS A 155 21.57 6.30 -20.72
C HIS A 155 21.30 4.81 -20.38
N ARG A 156 20.92 4.49 -19.14
CA ARG A 156 20.64 3.11 -18.69
C ARG A 156 19.13 2.85 -18.59
N ILE A 157 18.46 2.90 -19.73
CA ILE A 157 16.99 2.74 -19.83
C ILE A 157 16.58 1.25 -19.80
N ASP A 158 17.55 0.33 -19.79
CA ASP A 158 17.30 -1.10 -19.99
C ASP A 158 16.66 -1.82 -18.78
N SER A 159 16.62 -1.17 -17.61
CA SER A 159 15.98 -1.74 -16.42
C SER A 159 14.46 -1.78 -16.60
N GLY A 160 13.89 -2.98 -16.42
CA GLY A 160 12.45 -3.21 -16.55
C GLY A 160 11.61 -2.30 -15.64
N LEU A 161 12.14 -1.97 -14.45
CA LEU A 161 11.48 -1.07 -13.49
C LEU A 161 11.38 0.36 -14.01
N ILE A 162 12.43 0.90 -14.64
CA ILE A 162 12.43 2.28 -15.16
C ILE A 162 11.44 2.43 -16.32
N ARG A 163 11.33 1.38 -17.14
CA ARG A 163 10.42 1.33 -18.30
C ARG A 163 8.96 1.09 -17.92
N ALA A 164 8.71 0.43 -16.79
CA ALA A 164 7.37 0.18 -16.27
C ALA A 164 6.76 1.38 -15.53
N LEU A 165 7.58 2.37 -15.20
CA LEU A 165 7.11 3.63 -14.64
C LEU A 165 6.51 4.51 -15.75
N PRO A 166 5.43 5.27 -15.48
CA PRO A 166 4.87 6.20 -16.44
C PRO A 166 5.85 7.32 -16.81
N PRO A 167 5.59 8.07 -17.90
CA PRO A 167 6.43 9.19 -18.31
C PRO A 167 6.63 10.20 -17.17
N LEU A 168 7.83 10.79 -17.09
CA LEU A 168 8.28 11.66 -15.99
C LEU A 168 7.26 12.75 -15.62
N THR A 169 6.68 13.41 -16.62
CA THR A 169 5.70 14.48 -16.40
C THR A 169 4.44 13.98 -15.69
N MET A 170 4.06 12.71 -15.89
CA MET A 170 2.95 12.10 -15.17
C MET A 170 3.31 11.78 -13.73
N THR A 171 4.50 11.22 -13.46
CA THR A 171 4.94 10.93 -12.08
C THR A 171 5.12 12.21 -11.28
N GLU A 172 5.67 13.28 -11.87
CA GLU A 172 5.73 14.63 -11.27
C GLU A 172 4.34 15.20 -10.99
N SER A 173 3.42 15.16 -11.95
CA SER A 173 2.06 15.69 -11.73
C SER A 173 1.32 14.95 -10.60
N LEU A 174 1.54 13.64 -10.48
CA LEU A 174 1.00 12.84 -9.37
C LEU A 174 1.63 13.24 -8.05
N LEU A 175 2.95 13.43 -8.01
CA LEU A 175 3.65 13.87 -6.81
C LEU A 175 3.10 15.21 -6.30
N PHE A 176 3.04 16.22 -7.16
CA PHE A 176 2.52 17.54 -6.78
C PHE A 176 1.04 17.49 -6.38
N ARG A 177 0.24 16.66 -7.06
CA ARG A 177 -1.17 16.49 -6.71
C ARG A 177 -1.33 15.83 -5.34
N LEU A 178 -0.54 14.81 -5.01
CA LEU A 178 -0.60 14.17 -3.69
C LEU A 178 -0.11 15.10 -2.59
N ILE A 179 0.95 15.88 -2.82
CA ILE A 179 1.42 16.90 -1.86
C ILE A 179 0.33 17.97 -1.68
N GLY A 180 -0.29 18.43 -2.76
CA GLY A 180 -1.39 19.40 -2.71
C GLY A 180 -2.60 18.89 -1.94
N VAL A 181 -3.04 17.65 -2.19
CA VAL A 181 -4.12 17.01 -1.40
C VAL A 181 -3.71 16.84 0.06
N GLY A 182 -2.44 16.59 0.35
CA GLY A 182 -1.96 16.41 1.72
C GLY A 182 -1.80 17.69 2.53
N PHE A 183 -1.73 18.84 1.87
CA PHE A 183 -1.56 20.14 2.53
C PHE A 183 -2.90 20.83 2.84
N VAL A 184 -3.97 20.46 2.13
CA VAL A 184 -5.34 20.97 2.32
C VAL A 184 -6.05 20.14 3.39
#